data_AF-A0A7C8EMC2-F1
#
_entry.id   AF-A0A7C8EMC2-F1
#
_cell.length_a   1.000
_cell.length_b   1.000
_cell.length_c   1.000
_cell.angle_alpha   90.00
_cell.angle_beta   90.00
_cell.angle_gamma   90.00
#
_symmetry.space_group_name_H-M   'P 1'
#
loop_
_entity.id
_entity.type
_entity.pdbx_description
1 polymer ?
#
loop_
_entity_poly.entity_id
_entity_poly.type
_entity_poly.pdbx_seq_one_letter_code
_entity_poly.pdbx_strand_id
1 'polypeptide(L)'
;MIRAFQMNEDIVRFECENCGKRFKVSASHAGKRVKCKSCATKIVVPAQDYSGQILAGVDHATPEEFMASNRHIFEELLRHEQTAPAFEG
;
A
#
# COMPACT_ATOMS: atom_id res chain seq x y z
N MET A 1 21.12 -10.71 -29.84
CA MET A 1 20.35 -9.50 -29.51
C MET A 1 19.83 -9.65 -28.10
N ILE A 2 20.47 -9.01 -27.11
CA ILE A 2 20.09 -9.10 -25.70
C ILE A 2 18.77 -8.34 -25.53
N ARG A 3 17.69 -9.06 -25.20
CA ARG A 3 16.44 -8.43 -24.76
C ARG A 3 16.78 -7.60 -23.51
N ALA A 4 16.58 -6.29 -23.58
CA ALA A 4 16.67 -5.42 -22.42
C ALA A 4 15.68 -5.94 -21.36
N PHE A 5 16.19 -6.24 -20.16
CA PHE A 5 15.37 -6.56 -19.01
C PHE A 5 14.40 -5.41 -18.78
N GLN A 6 13.11 -5.71 -18.92
CA GLN A 6 12.05 -4.75 -18.78
C GLN A 6 11.98 -4.34 -17.30
N MET A 7 12.62 -3.21 -16.98
CA MET A 7 12.52 -2.57 -15.67
C MET A 7 11.12 -1.97 -15.61
N ASN A 8 10.24 -2.62 -14.86
CA ASN A 8 8.87 -2.17 -14.70
C ASN A 8 8.90 -0.86 -13.89
N GLU A 9 8.83 0.26 -14.59
CA GLU A 9 8.74 1.57 -13.95
C GLU A 9 7.28 1.75 -13.51
N ASP A 10 7.04 1.81 -12.22
CA ASP A 10 5.70 2.05 -11.69
C ASP A 10 5.23 3.45 -12.12
N ILE A 11 4.00 3.54 -12.61
CA ILE A 11 3.45 4.77 -13.19
C ILE A 11 2.22 5.20 -12.43
N VAL A 12 2.23 6.43 -11.95
CA VAL A 12 1.07 7.09 -11.33
C VAL A 12 0.32 7.87 -12.41
N ARG A 13 -0.97 7.58 -12.54
CA ARG A 13 -1.90 8.30 -13.40
C ARG A 13 -2.85 9.10 -12.53
N PHE A 14 -2.98 10.38 -12.81
CA PHE A 14 -3.86 11.29 -12.08
C PHE A 14 -4.28 12.45 -12.98
N GLU A 15 -5.23 13.27 -12.54
CA GLU A 15 -5.67 14.46 -13.25
C GLU A 15 -5.43 15.73 -12.44
N CYS A 16 -5.27 16.85 -13.15
CA CYS A 16 -5.18 18.15 -12.50
C CYS A 16 -6.58 18.58 -12.05
N GLU A 17 -6.77 18.74 -10.74
CA GLU A 17 -8.03 19.19 -10.13
C GLU A 17 -8.52 20.56 -10.66
N ASN A 18 -7.60 21.42 -11.12
CA ASN A 18 -7.95 22.75 -11.62
C ASN A 18 -8.35 22.79 -13.10
N CYS A 19 -7.83 21.88 -13.94
CA CYS A 19 -8.05 21.97 -15.40
C CYS A 19 -8.40 20.63 -16.08
N GLY A 20 -8.52 19.54 -15.32
CA GLY A 20 -8.87 18.21 -15.83
C GLY A 20 -7.81 17.53 -16.70
N LYS A 21 -6.60 18.10 -16.82
CA LYS A 21 -5.56 17.49 -17.66
C LYS A 21 -5.04 16.22 -17.01
N ARG A 22 -4.97 15.14 -17.79
CA ARG A 22 -4.44 13.84 -17.36
C ARG A 22 -2.90 13.84 -17.39
N PHE A 23 -2.31 13.30 -16.34
CA PHE A 23 -0.87 13.15 -16.14
C PHE A 23 -0.50 11.68 -16.00
N LYS A 24 0.72 11.39 -16.44
CA LYS A 24 1.38 10.09 -16.34
C LYS A 24 2.80 10.36 -15.87
N VAL A 25 3.13 10.00 -14.63
CA VAL A 25 4.45 10.26 -14.02
C VAL A 25 5.00 8.97 -13.42
N SER A 26 6.32 8.87 -13.26
CA SER A 26 6.90 7.73 -12.53
C SER A 26 6.52 7.78 -11.05
N ALA A 27 6.39 6.61 -10.43
CA ALA A 27 6.09 6.48 -9.00
C ALA A 27 7.16 7.13 -8.11
N SER A 28 8.37 7.33 -8.62
CA SER A 28 9.42 8.12 -7.93
C SER A 28 9.02 9.58 -7.66
N HIS A 29 7.94 10.06 -8.29
CA HIS A 29 7.35 11.37 -8.05
C HIS A 29 6.17 11.36 -7.08
N ALA A 30 5.73 10.20 -6.60
CA ALA A 30 4.67 10.06 -5.60
C ALA A 30 4.93 10.95 -4.37
N GLY A 31 3.88 11.62 -3.87
CA GLY A 31 3.94 12.55 -2.74
C GLY A 31 4.63 13.89 -3.02
N LYS A 32 5.27 14.07 -4.19
CA LYS A 32 5.97 15.30 -4.55
C LYS A 32 5.01 16.31 -5.19
N ARG A 33 5.39 17.59 -5.11
CA ARG A 33 4.69 18.70 -5.78
C ARG A 33 5.25 18.90 -7.19
N VAL A 34 4.35 18.92 -8.18
CA VAL A 34 4.66 19.17 -9.59
C VAL A 34 3.85 20.36 -10.11
N LYS A 35 4.34 21.03 -11.16
CA LYS A 35 3.61 22.13 -11.81
C LYS A 35 2.82 21.60 -13.00
N CYS A 36 1.53 21.94 -13.07
CA CYS A 36 0.69 21.64 -14.23
C CYS A 36 1.23 22.35 -15.47
N LYS A 37 1.55 21.60 -16.53
CA LYS A 37 2.02 22.19 -17.80
C LYS A 37 0.92 22.94 -18.57
N SER A 38 -0.34 22.83 -18.16
CA SER A 38 -1.47 23.49 -18.84
C SER A 38 -2.02 24.72 -18.12
N CYS A 39 -2.22 24.65 -16.81
CA CYS A 39 -2.78 25.77 -16.03
C CYS A 39 -1.80 26.38 -15.02
N ALA A 40 -0.56 25.90 -14.97
CA ALA A 40 0.48 26.33 -14.04
C ALA A 40 0.19 26.10 -12.53
N THR A 41 -0.96 25.52 -12.17
CA THR A 41 -1.29 25.13 -10.79
C THR A 41 -0.31 24.09 -10.24
N LYS A 42 0.02 24.21 -8.95
CA LYS A 42 0.82 23.20 -8.23
C LYS A 42 -0.08 22.02 -7.88
N ILE A 43 0.29 20.82 -8.30
CA ILE A 43 -0.43 19.56 -8.04
C ILE A 43 0.47 18.67 -7.17
N VAL A 44 -0.12 17.99 -6.19
CA VAL A 44 0.57 16.94 -5.44
C VAL A 44 0.35 15.63 -6.19
N VAL A 45 1.42 14.92 -6.53
CA VAL A 45 1.29 13.59 -7.14
C VAL A 45 0.77 12.64 -6.06
N PRO A 46 -0.34 11.93 -6.28
CA PRO A 46 -0.86 10.99 -5.30
C PRO A 46 0.21 9.95 -4.93
N ALA A 47 0.43 9.74 -3.64
CA ALA A 47 1.19 8.61 -3.15
C ALA A 47 0.26 7.40 -3.02
N GLN A 48 0.78 6.20 -3.27
CA GLN A 48 0.05 5.00 -2.88
C GLN A 48 0.15 4.88 -1.35
N ASP A 49 -0.88 5.33 -0.66
CA ASP A 49 -1.03 5.11 0.77
C ASP A 49 -1.51 3.68 0.99
N TYR A 50 -0.57 2.73 1.04
CA TYR A 50 -0.88 1.33 1.37
C TYR A 50 -1.46 1.18 2.78
N SER A 51 -1.22 2.15 3.67
CA SER A 51 -1.88 2.24 4.98
C SER A 51 -3.40 2.34 4.84
N GLY A 52 -3.89 3.12 3.87
CA GLY A 52 -5.32 3.21 3.58
C GLY A 52 -5.89 1.89 3.05
N GLN A 53 -5.11 1.12 2.28
CA GLN A 53 -5.54 -0.18 1.77
C GLN A 53 -5.55 -1.28 2.85
N ILE A 54 -4.62 -1.24 3.80
CA ILE A 54 -4.59 -2.14 4.96
C ILE A 54 -5.77 -1.84 5.91
N LEU A 55 -6.13 -0.56 6.05
CA LEU A 55 -7.16 -0.11 6.99
C LEU A 55 -8.58 -0.04 6.39
N ALA A 56 -8.72 -0.03 5.06
CA ALA A 56 -10.02 -0.01 4.36
C ALA A 56 -10.85 -1.31 4.50
N GLY A 57 -10.36 -2.30 5.25
CA GLY A 57 -11.15 -3.45 5.70
C GLY A 57 -11.37 -3.48 7.21
N VAL A 58 -11.01 -2.41 7.93
CA VAL A 58 -11.10 -2.29 9.39
C VAL A 58 -12.20 -1.29 9.72
N ASP A 59 -13.39 -1.48 9.14
CA ASP A 59 -14.36 -0.40 9.04
C ASP A 59 -15.04 -0.10 10.38
N HIS A 60 -15.11 -1.06 11.32
CA HIS A 60 -15.77 -0.87 12.61
C HIS A 60 -15.20 -1.73 13.74
N ALA A 61 -14.05 -2.38 13.57
CA ALA A 61 -13.48 -3.18 14.64
C ALA A 61 -12.86 -2.25 15.69
N THR A 62 -13.47 -2.16 16.86
CA THR A 62 -12.76 -1.72 18.06
C THR A 62 -11.47 -2.53 18.21
N PRO A 63 -10.43 -2.00 18.88
CA PRO A 63 -9.22 -2.77 19.16
C PRO A 63 -9.53 -4.14 19.78
N GLU A 64 -10.61 -4.23 20.57
CA GLU A 64 -11.11 -5.46 21.16
C GLU A 64 -11.72 -6.43 20.13
N GLU A 65 -12.51 -5.97 19.17
CA GLU A 65 -13.11 -6.81 18.11
C GLU A 65 -12.08 -7.32 17.11
N PHE A 66 -11.02 -6.55 16.85
CA PHE A 66 -9.87 -7.00 16.06
C PHE A 66 -9.13 -8.15 16.75
N MET A 67 -8.88 -8.01 18.06
CA MET A 67 -8.28 -9.06 18.88
C MET A 67 -9.21 -10.29 18.99
N ALA A 68 -10.53 -10.10 19.07
CA ALA A 68 -11.49 -11.19 19.08
C ALA A 68 -11.53 -11.97 17.76
N SER A 69 -11.47 -11.27 16.61
CA SER A 69 -11.49 -11.91 15.28
C SER A 69 -10.23 -12.75 15.03
N ASN A 70 -9.09 -12.33 15.57
CA ASN A 70 -7.81 -13.04 15.45
C ASN A 70 -7.55 -14.05 16.58
N ARG A 71 -8.49 -14.25 17.51
CA ARG A 71 -8.35 -15.16 18.65
C ARG A 71 -7.97 -16.59 18.25
N HIS A 72 -8.56 -17.10 17.17
CA HIS A 72 -8.31 -18.46 16.69
C HIS A 72 -6.85 -18.67 16.26
N ILE A 73 -6.22 -17.67 15.64
CA ILE A 73 -4.80 -17.71 15.24
C ILE A 73 -3.94 -17.81 16.50
N PHE A 74 -4.29 -17.04 17.54
CA PHE A 74 -3.57 -17.07 18.80
C PHE A 74 -3.70 -18.43 19.51
N GLU A 75 -4.90 -19.00 19.55
CA GLU A 75 -5.14 -20.34 20.12
C GLU A 75 -4.41 -21.45 19.35
N GLU A 76 -4.37 -21.38 18.01
CA GLU A 76 -3.59 -22.28 17.16
C GLU A 76 -2.08 -22.17 17.45
N LEU A 77 -1.54 -20.95 17.52
CA LEU A 77 -0.11 -20.73 17.78
C LEU A 77 0.31 -21.26 19.17
N LEU A 78 -0.52 -21.04 20.19
CA LEU A 78 -0.27 -21.61 21.53
C LEU A 78 -0.28 -23.13 21.51
N ARG A 79 -1.20 -23.76 20.76
CA ARG A 79 -1.22 -25.22 20.60
C ARG A 79 0.07 -25.74 19.99
N HIS A 80 0.58 -25.08 18.94
CA HIS A 80 1.84 -25.46 18.31
C HIS A 80 3.04 -25.33 19.25
N GLU A 81 3.11 -24.26 20.04
CA GLU A 81 4.19 -24.07 21.01
C GLU A 81 4.17 -25.13 22.11
N GLN A 82 2.98 -25.46 22.64
CA GLN A 82 2.83 -26.44 23.72
C GLN A 82 3.05 -27.88 23.27
N THR A 83 2.74 -28.18 22.01
CA THR A 83 2.93 -29.52 21.43
C THR A 83 4.23 -29.65 20.67
N ALA A 84 5.05 -28.59 20.64
CA ALA A 84 6.37 -28.65 20.07
C ALA A 84 7.15 -29.77 20.79
N PRO A 85 7.63 -30.79 20.04
CA PRO A 85 8.48 -31.79 20.66
C PRO A 85 9.70 -31.09 21.25
N ALA A 86 10.21 -31.61 22.36
CA ALA A 86 11.50 -31.17 22.87
C ALA A 86 12.50 -31.20 21.70
N PHE A 87 13.21 -30.09 21.50
CA PHE A 87 14.21 -30.02 20.45
C PHE A 87 15.32 -31.03 20.80
N GLU A 88 15.30 -32.19 20.16
CA GLU A 88 16.37 -33.18 20.24
C GLU A 88 17.49 -32.74 19.28
N GLY A 89 18.46 -32.02 19.85
CA GLY A 89 19.70 -31.62 19.19
C GLY A 89 20.88 -32.48 19.61
#